data_AF-A0A1F9CMJ2-F1
#
_entry.id   AF-A0A1F9CMJ2-F1
#
_cell.length_a   1.000
_cell.length_b   1.000
_cell.length_c   1.000
_cell.angle_alpha   90.00
_cell.angle_beta   90.00
_cell.angle_gamma   90.00
#
_symmetry.space_group_name_H-M   'P 1'
#
loop_
_entity.id
_entity.type
_entity.pdbx_description
1 polymer ?
#
loop_
_entity_poly.entity_id
_entity_poly.type
_entity_poly.pdbx_seq_one_letter_code
_entity_poly.pdbx_strand_id
1 'polypeptide(L)' 'MKIQDLFLAGKRNEAVAAVPDKLVDDTALVGPRDRIADQIKVWKASKVSSLLIGTGQVEVVRLLAELVL' A
#
# COMPACT_ATOMS: atom_id res chain seq x y z
N MET A 1 -5.09 -21.26 3.22
CA MET A 1 -5.16 -20.34 2.04
C MET A 1 -3.73 -20.27 1.52
N LYS A 2 -3.50 -20.45 0.22
CA LYS A 2 -2.16 -20.69 -0.35
C LYS A 2 -1.03 -19.81 0.22
N ILE A 3 -1.26 -18.50 0.38
CA ILE A 3 -0.29 -17.55 0.97
C ILE A 3 0.10 -17.96 2.40
N GLN A 4 -0.90 -18.21 3.26
CA GLN A 4 -0.69 -18.60 4.65
C GLN A 4 -0.01 -19.95 4.75
N ASP A 5 -0.42 -20.93 3.94
CA ASP A 5 0.15 -22.27 3.96
C ASP A 5 1.65 -22.23 3.59
N LEU A 6 2.01 -21.45 2.55
CA LEU A 6 3.41 -21.21 2.16
C LEU A 6 4.20 -20.47 3.25
N PHE A 7 3.61 -19.45 3.88
CA PHE A 7 4.25 -18.68 4.94
C PHE A 7 4.56 -19.55 6.17
N LEU A 8 3.59 -20.36 6.62
CA LEU A 8 3.74 -21.27 7.76
C LEU A 8 4.72 -22.40 7.46
N ALA A 9 4.83 -22.81 6.19
CA ALA A 9 5.86 -23.74 5.73
C ALA A 9 7.26 -23.11 5.56
N GLY A 10 7.44 -21.82 5.89
CA GLY A 10 8.72 -21.10 5.75
C GLY A 10 9.07 -20.69 4.31
N LYS A 11 8.20 -20.94 3.33
CA LYS A 11 8.41 -20.63 1.91
C LYS A 11 8.09 -19.17 1.59
N ARG A 12 8.89 -18.25 2.12
CA ARG A 12 8.62 -16.80 2.09
C ARG A 12 8.49 -16.22 0.68
N ASN A 13 9.41 -16.57 -0.24
CA ASN A 13 9.38 -16.03 -1.61
C ASN A 13 8.13 -16.48 -2.39
N GLU A 14 7.75 -17.76 -2.24
CA GLU A 14 6.53 -18.30 -2.86
C GLU A 14 5.27 -17.64 -2.26
N ALA A 15 5.27 -17.40 -0.94
CA ALA A 15 4.16 -16.71 -0.27
C ALA A 15 4.00 -15.27 -0.78
N VAL A 16 5.11 -14.53 -0.92
CA VAL A 16 5.12 -13.16 -1.48
C VAL A 16 4.61 -13.17 -2.93
N ALA A 17 5.12 -14.08 -3.77
CA ALA A 17 4.68 -14.19 -5.16
C ALA A 17 3.20 -14.60 -5.31
N ALA A 18 2.61 -15.20 -4.27
CA ALA A 18 1.20 -15.56 -4.24
C ALA A 18 0.28 -14.41 -3.78
N VAL A 19 0.82 -13.28 -3.32
CA VAL A 19 0.04 -12.09 -2.97
C VAL A 19 -0.43 -11.40 -4.25
N PRO A 20 -1.74 -11.22 -4.48
CA PRO A 20 -2.23 -10.50 -5.66
C PRO A 20 -1.87 -9.01 -5.59
N ASP A 21 -1.47 -8.41 -6.71
CA ASP A 21 -1.18 -6.98 -6.79
C ASP A 21 -2.37 -6.12 -6.33
N LYS A 22 -3.59 -6.51 -6.70
CA LYS A 22 -4.81 -5.85 -6.26
C LYS A 22 -4.94 -5.82 -4.72
N LEU A 23 -4.52 -6.87 -4.03
CA LEU A 23 -4.56 -6.89 -2.57
C LEU A 23 -3.57 -5.85 -2.00
N VAL A 24 -2.43 -5.65 -2.65
CA VAL A 24 -1.47 -4.60 -2.27
C VAL A 24 -2.09 -3.23 -2.46
N ASP A 25 -2.72 -2.97 -3.61
CA ASP A 25 -3.37 -1.67 -3.89
C ASP A 25 -4.51 -1.35 -2.92
N ASP A 26 -5.29 -2.37 -2.54
CA ASP A 26 -6.43 -2.22 -1.62
C ASP A 26 -6.00 -2.03 -0.15
N THR A 27 -4.74 -2.34 0.21
CA THR A 27 -4.27 -2.34 1.61
C THR A 27 -3.06 -1.45 1.90
N ALA A 28 -2.31 -1.04 0.88
CA ALA A 28 -1.07 -0.31 1.03
C ALA A 28 -0.89 0.78 -0.04
N LEU A 29 -0.55 1.99 0.40
CA LEU A 29 -0.18 3.09 -0.48
C LEU A 29 1.35 3.09 -0.68
N VAL A 30 1.83 2.36 -1.69
CA VAL A 30 3.27 2.12 -1.94
C VAL A 30 3.66 2.22 -3.42
N GLY A 31 4.86 2.74 -3.68
CA GLY A 31 5.42 2.84 -5.03
C GLY A 31 5.99 4.22 -5.36
N PRO A 32 6.26 4.50 -6.65
CA PRO A 32 6.81 5.77 -7.09
C PRO A 32 5.80 6.91 -6.92
N ARG A 33 6.30 8.16 -6.93
CA ARG A 33 5.51 9.39 -6.71
C ARG A 33 4.21 9.41 -7.52
N ASP A 34 4.28 9.16 -8.82
CA ASP A 34 3.12 9.27 -9.72
C ASP A 34 2.05 8.23 -9.38
N ARG A 35 2.46 7.00 -9.02
CA ARG A 35 1.53 5.96 -8.55
C ARG A 35 0.83 6.37 -7.26
N ILE A 36 1.57 6.94 -6.31
CA ILE A 36 1.01 7.42 -5.04
C ILE A 36 -0.03 8.52 -5.31
N ALA A 37 0.28 9.44 -6.23
CA ALA A 37 -0.63 10.52 -6.65
C ALA A 37 -1.92 10.01 -7.30
N ASP A 38 -1.89 8.89 -8.00
CA ASP A 38 -3.10 8.28 -8.56
C ASP A 38 -3.87 7.47 -7.52
N GLN A 39 -3.20 6.64 -6.72
CA GLN A 39 -3.86 5.79 -5.73
C GLN A 39 -4.53 6.59 -4.60
N ILE A 40 -3.93 7.71 -4.17
CA ILE A 40 -4.53 8.54 -3.12
C ILE A 40 -5.91 9.09 -3.52
N LYS A 41 -6.19 9.26 -4.83
CA LYS A 41 -7.50 9.69 -5.34
C LYS A 41 -8.58 8.63 -5.07
N VAL A 42 -8.24 7.35 -5.27
CA VAL A 42 -9.14 6.22 -4.97
C VAL A 42 -9.46 6.17 -3.49
N TRP A 43 -8.45 6.36 -2.65
CA TRP A 43 -8.59 6.33 -1.20
C TRP A 43 -9.43 7.52 -0.70
N LYS A 44 -9.22 8.73 -1.25
CA LYS A 44 -10.07 9.91 -1.00
C LYS A 44 -11.54 9.70 -1.38
N ALA A 45 -11.81 8.95 -2.44
CA ALA A 45 -13.17 8.63 -2.88
C ALA A 45 -13.83 7.51 -2.08
N SER A 46 -13.07 6.80 -1.24
CA SER A 46 -13.59 5.71 -0.42
C SER A 46 -14.21 6.23 0.88
N LYS A 47 -14.67 5.31 1.74
CA LYS A 47 -15.31 5.66 3.03
C LYS A 47 -14.31 5.90 4.17
N VAL A 48 -12.99 5.81 3.94
CA VAL A 48 -12.01 6.10 5.00
C VAL A 48 -12.00 7.61 5.28
N SER A 49 -12.11 7.97 6.56
CA SER A 49 -12.05 9.36 7.01
C SER A 49 -10.64 9.81 7.43
N SER A 50 -9.78 8.86 7.77
CA SER A 50 -8.43 9.12 8.28
C SER A 50 -7.44 8.09 7.75
N LEU A 51 -6.21 8.51 7.50
CA LEU A 51 -5.09 7.65 7.10
C LEU A 51 -3.89 7.86 8.01
N LEU A 52 -3.36 6.76 8.53
CA LEU A 52 -2.10 6.75 9.25
C LEU A 52 -0.95 6.48 8.26
N ILE A 53 -0.02 7.43 8.15
CA ILE A 53 1.12 7.31 7.26
C ILE A 53 2.34 6.82 8.04
N GLY A 54 2.66 5.53 7.91
CA GLY A 54 3.86 4.93 8.49
C GLY A 54 5.08 5.12 7.59
N THR A 55 5.72 6.30 7.66
CA THR A 55 6.93 6.58 6.87
C THR A 55 8.01 7.24 7.72
N GLY A 56 9.27 6.88 7.46
CA GLY A 56 10.46 7.59 7.98
C GLY A 56 10.99 8.65 7.01
N GLN A 57 10.36 8.84 5.85
CA GLN A 57 10.82 9.73 4.78
C GLN A 57 10.03 11.04 4.81
N VAL A 58 10.73 12.16 5.04
CA VAL A 58 10.12 13.50 5.13
C VAL A 58 9.51 13.92 3.79
N GLU A 59 10.11 13.47 2.69
CA GLU A 59 9.68 13.75 1.32
C GLU A 59 8.30 13.17 1.05
N VAL A 60 7.99 11.99 1.60
CA VAL A 60 6.68 11.36 1.51
C VAL A 60 5.63 12.17 2.25
N VAL A 61 5.98 12.73 3.43
CA VAL A 61 5.06 13.59 4.20
C VAL A 61 4.72 14.85 3.39
N ARG A 62 5.72 15.49 2.77
CA ARG A 62 5.51 16.67 1.91
C ARG A 62 4.67 16.35 0.69
N LEU A 63 4.98 15.25 0.00
CA LEU A 63 4.22 14.78 -1.15
C LEU A 63 2.75 14.56 -0.80
N LEU A 64 2.48 13.87 0.30
CA LEU A 64 1.10 13.62 0.72
C LEU A 64 0.39 14.90 1.10
N ALA A 65 1.07 15.84 1.80
CA ALA A 65 0.50 17.15 2.09
C ALA A 65 0.08 17.89 0.81
N GLU A 66 0.91 17.90 -0.24
CA GLU A 66 0.60 18.51 -1.55
C GLU A 66 -0.58 17.83 -2.28
N LEU A 67 -0.74 16.51 -2.11
CA LEU A 67 -1.79 15.74 -2.79
C LEU A 67 -3.12 15.76 -2.03
N VAL A 68 -3.07 15.95 -0.71
CA VAL A 68 -4.26 15.83 0.16
C VAL A 68 -4.89 17.15 0.56
N LEU A 69 -4.09 18.20 0.77
CA LEU A 69 -4.51 19.54 1.20
C LEU A 69 -4.71 20.48 0.00
#